data_AF-A0A443PBU2-F1
#
_entry.id   AF-A0A443PBU2-F1
#
_cell.length_a   1.000
_cell.length_b   1.000
_cell.length_c   1.000
_cell.angle_alpha   90.00
_cell.angle_beta   90.00
_cell.angle_gamma   90.00
#
_symmetry.space_group_name_H-M   'P 1'
#
loop_
_entity.id
_entity.type
_entity.pdbx_description
1 polymer ?
#
loop_
_entity_poly.entity_id
_entity_poly.type
_entity_poly.pdbx_seq_one_letter_code
_entity_poly.pdbx_strand_id
1 'polypeptide(L)'
;MALSTGPSFFLQVSHSSTETSLTVPKINRPLNCLPRSVIYKPMVSRRRANYKPNIWDHGLIQSLRSDYQVSHSSIKTSLSLPKINRPLNCLPSSVIYEPEVWRRIANYKPNIWDHDLIQSLRSDYQDEAYAKRAKKLKEDVKHCMLQEAANPLAQLELIDRIQRLGVGHIFDKETKGALNIIWEGHDKNDNKGGLGDNYDLYATSLLFRLLREHGYHVSQDVFNKFKHEGGGLITSVGEDINGILSLYEASHLAHQGETLLLECRTFTSTYLKAIKESVDIILANKLGHALDLPMHWRTQRLEALWYLNIYENEENMNPTLLELAKLDFNMVQATHQRDLRTASSWWSSLGLGGKLSFSRDRITECFFLALGVMFEPQFGYPRVELAKVCQLITTIDDIYDVFGSLDELECFTDAVDRWDIKLIDRLPEYMKICFLALYNTTNQMGYEILKDQGINIIPYLQKAVLHQFFQFLANESVLVAPKP
;
A
#
# COMPACT_ATOMS: atom_id res chain seq x y z
N MET A 1 25.49 -13.57 -25.37
CA MET A 1 24.05 -13.95 -25.33
C MET A 1 23.57 -13.78 -23.91
N ALA A 2 23.08 -12.58 -23.60
CA ALA A 2 22.56 -12.21 -22.29
C ALA A 2 21.09 -11.85 -22.50
N LEU A 3 20.18 -12.52 -21.78
CA LEU A 3 18.78 -12.15 -21.71
C LEU A 3 18.62 -11.18 -20.53
N SER A 4 18.36 -9.92 -20.87
CA SER A 4 18.04 -8.83 -19.93
C SER A 4 16.52 -8.78 -19.75
N THR A 5 16.05 -9.21 -18.58
CA THR A 5 14.68 -9.00 -18.09
C THR A 5 14.66 -7.78 -17.17
N GLY A 6 13.59 -6.98 -17.28
CA GLY A 6 13.47 -5.62 -16.72
C GLY A 6 13.48 -5.50 -15.18
N PRO A 7 13.39 -4.26 -14.67
CA PRO A 7 13.61 -3.98 -13.26
C PRO A 7 12.44 -4.52 -12.44
N SER A 8 12.72 -5.55 -11.66
CA SER A 8 11.88 -5.99 -10.56
C SER A 8 12.27 -5.19 -9.33
N PHE A 9 11.33 -4.48 -8.71
CA PHE A 9 11.47 -3.97 -7.36
C PHE A 9 11.47 -5.15 -6.38
N PHE A 10 12.61 -5.83 -6.30
CA PHE A 10 13.00 -6.65 -5.16
C PHE A 10 14.19 -5.95 -4.51
N LEU A 11 14.12 -5.82 -3.19
CA LEU A 11 15.23 -5.40 -2.33
C LEU A 11 16.52 -6.11 -2.76
N GLN A 12 17.37 -5.39 -3.50
CA GLN A 12 18.69 -5.86 -3.86
C GLN A 12 19.56 -5.70 -2.61
N VAL A 13 19.73 -6.79 -1.87
CA VAL A 13 20.76 -6.88 -0.83
C VAL A 13 22.09 -6.82 -1.56
N SER A 14 22.72 -5.66 -1.58
CA SER A 14 24.08 -5.48 -2.08
C SER A 14 25.03 -6.27 -1.18
N HIS A 15 25.71 -7.26 -1.75
CA HIS A 15 26.88 -7.89 -1.13
C HIS A 15 28.03 -6.88 -1.09
N SER A 16 28.14 -6.13 0.01
CA SER A 16 29.42 -5.62 0.49
C SER A 16 29.88 -6.52 1.63
N SER A 17 30.89 -7.33 1.35
CA SER A 17 31.62 -8.13 2.33
C SER A 17 32.37 -7.20 3.29
N THR A 18 31.69 -6.77 4.34
CA THR A 18 32.30 -6.36 5.61
C THR A 18 31.46 -7.01 6.70
N GLU A 19 32.02 -8.03 7.33
CA GLU A 19 31.45 -8.69 8.51
C GLU A 19 31.29 -7.66 9.64
N THR A 20 30.12 -7.05 9.73
CA THR A 20 29.65 -6.48 10.99
C THR A 20 28.81 -7.55 11.66
N SER A 21 29.43 -8.27 12.59
CA SER A 21 28.75 -9.18 13.50
C SER A 21 27.72 -8.39 14.30
N LEU A 22 26.46 -8.43 13.89
CA LEU A 22 25.34 -8.03 14.73
C LEU A 22 25.18 -9.10 15.81
N THR A 23 25.83 -8.87 16.95
CA THR A 23 25.58 -9.64 18.17
C THR A 23 24.13 -9.45 18.59
N VAL A 24 23.30 -10.43 18.28
CA VAL A 24 21.97 -10.63 18.86
C VAL A 24 22.15 -10.76 20.38
N PRO A 25 21.53 -9.91 21.22
CA PRO A 25 21.58 -10.13 22.66
C PRO A 25 20.83 -11.43 22.98
N LYS A 26 21.57 -12.47 23.35
CA LYS A 26 21.00 -13.67 23.97
C LYS A 26 20.42 -13.26 25.32
N ILE A 27 19.10 -13.28 25.44
CA ILE A 27 18.43 -13.19 26.73
C ILE A 27 18.65 -14.54 27.44
N ASN A 28 19.79 -14.68 28.10
CA ASN A 28 20.04 -15.78 29.03
C ASN A 28 19.43 -15.40 30.39
N ARG A 29 18.09 -15.54 30.51
CA ARG A 29 17.45 -15.65 31.83
C ARG A 29 16.82 -17.04 31.93
N PRO A 30 17.11 -17.81 33.00
CA PRO A 30 16.34 -19.02 33.26
C PRO A 30 14.88 -18.61 33.53
N LEU A 31 13.95 -19.15 32.74
CA LEU A 31 12.51 -19.05 32.94
C LEU A 31 12.12 -19.87 34.18
N ASN A 32 12.24 -19.26 35.37
CA ASN A 32 11.57 -19.75 36.56
C ASN A 32 10.26 -18.97 36.71
N CYS A 33 9.17 -19.52 36.17
CA CYS A 33 7.82 -19.10 36.49
C CYS A 33 7.53 -19.49 37.96
N LEU A 34 7.74 -18.56 38.89
CA LEU A 34 7.20 -18.64 40.25
C LEU A 34 6.53 -17.32 40.62
N PRO A 35 5.42 -17.34 41.36
CA PRO A 35 4.61 -16.17 41.61
C PRO A 35 5.32 -15.25 42.63
N ARG A 36 5.74 -14.05 42.21
CA ARG A 36 6.16 -13.00 43.14
C ARG A 36 4.96 -12.12 43.48
N SER A 37 4.46 -12.28 44.71
CA SER A 37 3.55 -11.34 45.35
C SER A 37 4.29 -10.05 45.70
N VAL A 38 4.18 -9.02 44.86
CA VAL A 38 4.51 -7.64 45.24
C VAL A 38 3.40 -6.73 44.70
N ILE A 39 2.67 -6.12 45.62
CA ILE A 39 1.60 -5.15 45.33
C ILE A 39 2.24 -3.87 44.82
N TYR A 40 2.11 -3.59 43.52
CA TYR A 40 2.38 -2.27 42.95
C TYR A 40 1.04 -1.57 42.70
N LYS A 41 0.83 -0.39 43.30
CA LYS A 41 -0.25 0.52 42.88
C LYS A 41 0.17 1.21 41.58
N PRO A 42 -0.51 1.03 40.43
CA PRO A 42 -0.14 1.75 39.22
C PRO A 42 -0.66 3.18 39.28
N MET A 43 0.22 4.15 39.00
CA MET A 43 -0.20 5.51 38.63
C MET A 43 -0.92 5.45 37.28
N VAL A 44 -2.15 5.96 37.26
CA VAL A 44 -2.99 6.05 36.07
C VAL A 44 -2.45 7.17 35.17
N SER A 45 -1.82 6.81 34.06
CA SER A 45 -1.63 7.71 32.92
C SER A 45 -2.58 7.26 31.79
N ARG A 46 -3.71 7.95 31.64
CA ARG A 46 -4.63 7.76 30.51
C ARG A 46 -3.99 8.36 29.26
N ARG A 47 -3.63 7.55 28.28
CA ARG A 47 -3.45 8.02 26.90
C ARG A 47 -4.56 7.44 26.03
N ARG A 48 -5.40 8.31 25.47
CA ARG A 48 -6.35 7.95 24.42
C ARG A 48 -5.58 7.88 23.11
N ALA A 49 -5.69 6.77 22.40
CA ALA A 49 -5.32 6.72 20.99
C ALA A 49 -6.41 7.49 20.20
N ASN A 50 -6.15 8.75 19.89
CA ASN A 50 -7.03 9.57 19.06
C ASN A 50 -6.73 9.30 17.58
N TYR A 51 -7.20 8.17 17.05
CA TYR A 51 -7.22 7.96 15.61
C TYR A 51 -8.29 8.87 14.98
N LYS A 52 -7.95 9.54 13.87
CA LYS A 52 -8.92 10.31 13.08
C LYS A 52 -10.01 9.38 12.53
N PRO A 53 -11.28 9.83 12.38
CA PRO A 53 -12.32 9.03 11.75
C PRO A 53 -11.98 8.65 10.31
N ASN A 54 -12.56 7.55 9.82
CA ASN A 54 -12.34 7.00 8.48
C ASN A 54 -12.60 8.05 7.38
N ILE A 55 -11.76 8.04 6.33
CA ILE A 55 -11.77 9.01 5.20
C ILE A 55 -12.90 8.71 4.19
N TRP A 56 -13.56 7.57 4.31
CA TRP A 56 -14.59 7.13 3.38
C TRP A 56 -15.89 7.93 3.54
N ASP A 57 -16.39 8.50 2.44
CA ASP A 57 -17.69 9.17 2.41
C ASP A 57 -18.82 8.17 2.68
N HIS A 58 -19.41 8.29 3.86
CA HIS A 58 -20.54 7.47 4.29
C HIS A 58 -21.76 7.62 3.38
N GLY A 59 -21.95 8.75 2.69
CA GLY A 59 -23.05 8.99 1.77
C GLY A 59 -22.95 8.15 0.49
N LEU A 60 -21.74 8.04 -0.08
CA LEU A 60 -21.46 7.18 -1.24
C LEU A 60 -21.59 5.69 -0.90
N ILE A 61 -21.20 5.28 0.30
CA ILE A 61 -21.37 3.88 0.75
C ILE A 61 -22.85 3.56 1.00
N GLN A 62 -23.64 4.54 1.44
CA GLN A 62 -25.07 4.36 1.71
C GLN A 62 -25.90 4.35 0.43
N SER A 63 -25.47 5.03 -0.65
CA SER A 63 -26.14 4.95 -1.96
C SER A 63 -26.00 3.56 -2.60
N LEU A 64 -24.92 2.82 -2.30
CA LEU A 64 -24.75 1.42 -2.72
C LEU A 64 -25.66 0.43 -1.95
N ARG A 65 -26.36 0.86 -0.89
CA ARG A 65 -27.24 0.01 -0.07
C ARG A 65 -28.72 0.05 -0.49
N SER A 66 -29.13 0.88 -1.46
CA SER A 66 -30.55 1.12 -1.77
C SER A 66 -31.32 -0.11 -2.24
N ASP A 67 -30.63 -1.18 -2.64
CA ASP A 67 -31.28 -2.33 -3.30
C ASP A 67 -31.44 -3.55 -2.38
N TYR A 68 -31.20 -3.41 -1.07
CA TYR A 68 -31.28 -4.53 -0.11
C TYR A 68 -32.29 -4.26 1.02
N GLN A 69 -33.52 -4.76 0.88
CA GLN A 69 -34.49 -4.87 1.98
C GLN A 69 -34.47 -6.30 2.55
N VAL A 70 -34.07 -6.46 3.81
CA VAL A 70 -34.23 -7.71 4.56
C VAL A 70 -35.20 -7.48 5.72
N SER A 71 -36.39 -8.08 5.62
CA SER A 71 -37.39 -8.12 6.70
C SER A 71 -36.92 -9.05 7.83
N HIS A 72 -36.73 -8.52 9.04
CA HIS A 72 -36.47 -9.35 10.24
C HIS A 72 -37.78 -9.59 11.01
N SER A 73 -38.28 -10.82 11.01
CA SER A 73 -39.31 -11.29 11.95
C SER A 73 -38.66 -11.83 13.21
N SER A 74 -38.96 -11.22 14.36
CA SER A 74 -38.46 -11.65 15.67
C SER A 74 -39.26 -12.84 16.20
N ILE A 75 -38.62 -13.99 16.44
CA ILE A 75 -39.18 -15.09 17.23
C ILE A 75 -38.53 -15.07 18.61
N LYS A 76 -39.32 -14.84 19.67
CA LYS A 76 -38.91 -15.03 21.06
C LYS A 76 -39.22 -16.47 21.48
N THR A 77 -38.23 -17.19 22.00
CA THR A 77 -38.45 -18.45 22.70
C THR A 77 -37.83 -18.36 24.10
N SER A 78 -38.68 -18.44 25.11
CA SER A 78 -38.30 -18.60 26.51
C SER A 78 -38.31 -20.09 26.86
N LEU A 79 -37.21 -20.63 27.38
CA LEU A 79 -37.16 -21.98 27.94
C LEU A 79 -36.80 -21.89 29.43
N SER A 80 -37.71 -22.31 30.30
CA SER A 80 -37.49 -22.53 31.73
C SER A 80 -37.06 -23.98 31.96
N LEU A 81 -35.95 -24.18 32.69
CA LEU A 81 -35.49 -25.50 33.12
C LEU A 81 -35.84 -25.75 34.60
N PRO A 82 -36.18 -26.99 34.99
CA PRO A 82 -36.57 -27.33 36.35
C PRO A 82 -35.36 -27.47 37.29
N LYS A 83 -35.49 -26.97 38.52
CA LYS A 83 -34.50 -27.12 39.59
C LYS A 83 -34.58 -28.52 40.21
N ILE A 84 -33.46 -29.24 40.22
CA ILE A 84 -33.26 -30.45 41.03
C ILE A 84 -32.30 -30.09 42.17
N ASN A 85 -32.78 -30.15 43.42
CA ASN A 85 -31.97 -29.98 44.62
C ASN A 85 -31.42 -31.34 45.09
N ARG A 86 -30.10 -31.50 45.12
CA ARG A 86 -29.40 -32.46 46.00
C ARG A 86 -28.15 -31.81 46.59
N PRO A 87 -27.86 -31.97 47.89
CA PRO A 87 -26.68 -31.39 48.51
C PRO A 87 -25.47 -32.29 48.23
N LEU A 88 -24.46 -31.74 47.54
CA LEU A 88 -23.12 -32.33 47.45
C LEU A 88 -22.24 -31.60 48.45
N ASN A 89 -21.84 -32.29 49.52
CA ASN A 89 -20.78 -31.83 50.41
C ASN A 89 -19.44 -31.94 49.68
N CYS A 90 -18.89 -30.81 49.26
CA CYS A 90 -17.51 -30.71 48.77
C CYS A 90 -16.69 -29.89 49.78
N LEU A 91 -15.58 -30.47 50.23
CA LEU A 91 -14.50 -29.77 50.94
C LEU A 91 -13.99 -28.59 50.10
N PRO A 92 -13.51 -27.49 50.72
CA PRO A 92 -13.12 -26.30 49.99
C PRO A 92 -11.93 -26.62 49.08
N SER A 93 -12.19 -26.60 47.78
CA SER A 93 -11.12 -26.50 46.79
C SER A 93 -10.43 -25.15 47.01
N SER A 94 -9.12 -25.17 47.18
CA SER A 94 -8.29 -23.97 47.21
C SER A 94 -8.62 -23.12 45.99
N VAL A 95 -9.20 -21.94 46.23
CA VAL A 95 -9.45 -20.95 45.19
C VAL A 95 -8.08 -20.54 44.62
N ILE A 96 -7.77 -21.00 43.41
CA ILE A 96 -6.69 -20.42 42.63
C ILE A 96 -7.17 -19.02 42.26
N TYR A 97 -6.64 -18.01 42.95
CA TYR A 97 -6.82 -16.62 42.54
C TYR A 97 -6.05 -16.44 41.23
N GLU A 98 -6.73 -16.52 40.09
CA GLU A 98 -6.20 -15.94 38.86
C GLU A 98 -6.18 -14.42 39.06
N PRO A 99 -5.01 -13.76 38.94
CA PRO A 99 -4.95 -12.32 39.08
C PRO A 99 -5.81 -11.68 37.98
N GLU A 100 -6.61 -10.68 38.37
CA GLU A 100 -7.47 -9.94 37.45
C GLU A 100 -6.59 -9.20 36.42
N VAL A 101 -6.49 -9.76 35.21
CA VAL A 101 -5.71 -9.15 34.12
C VAL A 101 -6.50 -7.97 33.57
N TRP A 102 -6.09 -6.75 33.93
CA TRP A 102 -6.67 -5.53 33.41
C TRP A 102 -6.30 -5.34 31.94
N ARG A 103 -7.29 -5.41 31.05
CA ARG A 103 -7.13 -5.25 29.59
C ARG A 103 -7.37 -3.80 29.16
N ARG A 104 -6.52 -3.27 28.28
CA ARG A 104 -6.83 -2.01 27.58
C ARG A 104 -7.74 -2.32 26.39
N ILE A 105 -8.61 -1.38 26.05
CA ILE A 105 -9.49 -1.44 24.88
C ILE A 105 -9.45 -0.09 24.18
N ALA A 106 -9.19 -0.09 22.87
CA ALA A 106 -9.08 1.13 22.07
C ALA A 106 -10.42 1.66 21.51
N ASN A 107 -11.52 0.91 21.70
CA ASN A 107 -12.86 1.24 21.21
C ASN A 107 -12.92 1.50 19.69
N TYR A 108 -12.28 0.62 18.91
CA TYR A 108 -12.30 0.70 17.46
C TYR A 108 -13.72 0.67 16.89
N LYS A 109 -13.93 1.41 15.80
CA LYS A 109 -15.19 1.38 15.06
C LYS A 109 -15.29 0.08 14.26
N PRO A 110 -16.51 -0.44 14.03
CA PRO A 110 -16.70 -1.64 13.22
C PRO A 110 -16.22 -1.44 11.77
N ASN A 111 -16.11 -2.54 11.04
CA ASN A 111 -15.89 -2.50 9.61
C ASN A 111 -17.11 -1.84 8.93
N ILE A 112 -16.86 -0.91 8.01
CA ILE A 112 -17.92 -0.21 7.26
C ILE A 112 -18.44 -1.05 6.09
N TRP A 113 -17.64 -2.02 5.64
CA TRP A 113 -17.94 -2.94 4.56
C TRP A 113 -18.44 -4.25 5.15
N ASP A 114 -19.68 -4.57 4.82
CA ASP A 114 -20.29 -5.84 5.21
C ASP A 114 -19.79 -7.00 4.33
N HIS A 115 -19.59 -8.17 4.93
CA HIS A 115 -19.10 -9.35 4.20
C HIS A 115 -20.06 -9.78 3.09
N ASP A 116 -21.36 -9.83 3.38
CA ASP A 116 -22.37 -10.28 2.40
C ASP A 116 -22.48 -9.26 1.26
N LEU A 117 -22.38 -7.95 1.58
CA LEU A 117 -22.26 -6.90 0.56
C LEU A 117 -21.05 -7.13 -0.35
N ILE A 118 -19.86 -7.39 0.20
CA ILE A 118 -18.66 -7.69 -0.60
C ILE A 118 -18.89 -8.93 -1.48
N GLN A 119 -19.47 -10.01 -0.93
CA GLN A 119 -19.77 -11.22 -1.68
C GLN A 119 -20.81 -11.00 -2.78
N SER A 120 -21.71 -10.03 -2.61
CA SER A 120 -22.72 -9.67 -3.61
C SER A 120 -22.18 -8.91 -4.81
N LEU A 121 -20.97 -8.32 -4.73
CA LEU A 121 -20.39 -7.54 -5.83
C LEU A 121 -20.33 -8.35 -7.13
N ARG A 122 -20.83 -7.77 -8.21
CA ARG A 122 -20.81 -8.29 -9.59
C ARG A 122 -20.33 -7.20 -10.53
N SER A 123 -19.72 -7.59 -11.64
CA SER A 123 -19.31 -6.67 -12.69
C SER A 123 -19.40 -7.35 -14.05
N ASP A 124 -20.06 -6.68 -14.99
CA ASP A 124 -20.24 -7.15 -16.37
C ASP A 124 -18.95 -7.01 -17.20
N TYR A 125 -17.96 -6.26 -16.69
CA TYR A 125 -16.67 -6.01 -17.37
C TYR A 125 -15.75 -7.24 -17.44
N GLN A 126 -16.22 -8.42 -17.03
CA GLN A 126 -15.54 -9.69 -17.25
C GLN A 126 -15.95 -10.38 -18.57
N ASP A 127 -16.93 -9.84 -19.30
CA ASP A 127 -17.38 -10.41 -20.56
C ASP A 127 -16.34 -10.36 -21.68
N GLU A 128 -16.34 -11.38 -22.54
CA GLU A 128 -15.42 -11.53 -23.65
C GLU A 128 -15.51 -10.36 -24.67
N ALA A 129 -16.68 -9.72 -24.77
CA ALA A 129 -16.90 -8.56 -25.62
C ALA A 129 -16.01 -7.37 -25.23
N TYR A 130 -15.87 -7.10 -23.93
CA TYR A 130 -15.01 -6.03 -23.41
C TYR A 130 -13.53 -6.34 -23.67
N ALA A 131 -13.10 -7.58 -23.45
CA ALA A 131 -11.74 -8.01 -23.76
C ALA A 131 -11.41 -7.86 -25.27
N LYS A 132 -12.35 -8.21 -26.16
CA LYS A 132 -12.21 -8.00 -27.61
C LYS A 132 -12.09 -6.52 -27.96
N ARG A 133 -12.91 -5.65 -27.36
CA ARG A 133 -12.85 -4.20 -27.58
C ARG A 133 -11.54 -3.60 -27.07
N ALA A 134 -11.12 -3.95 -25.86
CA ALA A 134 -9.85 -3.51 -25.27
C ALA A 134 -8.66 -3.91 -26.13
N LYS A 135 -8.65 -5.14 -26.67
CA LYS A 135 -7.59 -5.60 -27.59
C LYS A 135 -7.52 -4.75 -28.87
N LYS A 136 -8.67 -4.41 -29.46
CA LYS A 136 -8.70 -3.55 -30.65
C LYS A 136 -8.15 -2.15 -30.33
N LEU A 137 -8.67 -1.52 -29.27
CA LEU A 137 -8.22 -0.20 -28.83
C LEU A 137 -6.73 -0.17 -28.48
N LYS A 138 -6.21 -1.23 -27.88
CA LYS A 138 -4.78 -1.39 -27.62
C LYS A 138 -3.96 -1.26 -28.90
N GLU A 139 -4.32 -2.00 -29.96
CA GLU A 139 -3.57 -1.95 -31.22
C GLU A 139 -3.70 -0.58 -31.90
N ASP A 140 -4.89 0.04 -31.84
CA ASP A 140 -5.11 1.40 -32.36
C ASP A 140 -4.20 2.44 -31.65
N VAL A 141 -4.09 2.36 -30.30
CA VAL A 141 -3.18 3.24 -29.53
C VAL A 141 -1.71 2.94 -29.84
N LYS A 142 -1.31 1.68 -30.05
CA LYS A 142 0.06 1.36 -30.49
C LYS A 142 0.39 2.02 -31.84
N HIS A 143 -0.56 2.02 -32.77
CA HIS A 143 -0.38 2.73 -34.04
C HIS A 143 -0.19 4.23 -33.82
N CYS A 144 -0.94 4.86 -32.91
CA CYS A 144 -0.70 6.26 -32.53
C CYS A 144 0.72 6.47 -31.97
N MET A 145 1.20 5.59 -31.06
CA MET A 145 2.55 5.69 -30.52
C MET A 145 3.65 5.63 -31.60
N LEU A 146 3.43 4.85 -32.65
CA LEU A 146 4.33 4.77 -33.80
C LEU A 146 4.27 6.02 -34.69
N GLN A 147 3.08 6.61 -34.88
CA GLN A 147 2.90 7.84 -35.64
C GLN A 147 3.60 9.03 -34.97
N GLU A 148 3.52 9.13 -33.65
CA GLU A 148 4.17 10.19 -32.87
C GLU A 148 5.69 10.03 -32.76
N ALA A 149 6.26 8.89 -33.21
CA ALA A 149 7.70 8.63 -33.09
C ALA A 149 8.60 9.63 -33.85
N ALA A 150 8.04 10.38 -34.81
CA ALA A 150 8.75 11.44 -35.51
C ALA A 150 8.91 12.73 -34.70
N ASN A 151 8.12 12.93 -33.65
CA ASN A 151 8.16 14.10 -32.77
C ASN A 151 8.41 13.66 -31.32
N PRO A 152 9.65 13.79 -30.81
CA PRO A 152 9.99 13.35 -29.46
C PRO A 152 9.11 13.95 -28.37
N LEU A 153 8.73 15.23 -28.46
CA LEU A 153 7.88 15.85 -27.46
C LEU A 153 6.47 15.24 -27.47
N ALA A 154 5.84 15.12 -28.64
CA ALA A 154 4.52 14.51 -28.74
C ALA A 154 4.52 13.04 -28.28
N GLN A 155 5.60 12.31 -28.56
CA GLN A 155 5.78 10.94 -28.07
C GLN A 155 5.87 10.89 -26.53
N LEU A 156 6.62 11.81 -25.90
CA LEU A 156 6.72 11.91 -24.45
C LEU A 156 5.37 12.28 -23.80
N GLU A 157 4.64 13.22 -24.39
CA GLU A 157 3.29 13.58 -23.92
C GLU A 157 2.32 12.42 -24.00
N LEU A 158 2.37 11.63 -25.06
CA LEU A 158 1.53 10.43 -25.20
C LEU A 158 1.89 9.38 -24.15
N ILE A 159 3.19 9.16 -23.91
CA ILE A 159 3.67 8.25 -22.85
C ILE A 159 3.17 8.71 -21.48
N ASP A 160 3.27 10.01 -21.19
CA ASP A 160 2.78 10.60 -19.94
C ASP A 160 1.28 10.38 -19.76
N ARG A 161 0.48 10.68 -20.78
CA ARG A 161 -0.98 10.44 -20.77
C ARG A 161 -1.29 8.97 -20.52
N ILE A 162 -0.60 8.05 -21.21
CA ILE A 162 -0.76 6.59 -21.03
C ILE A 162 -0.49 6.18 -19.58
N GLN A 163 0.56 6.69 -18.95
CA GLN A 163 0.89 6.37 -17.56
C GLN A 163 -0.13 6.93 -16.58
N ARG A 164 -0.48 8.22 -16.73
CA ARG A 164 -1.40 8.93 -15.85
C ARG A 164 -2.83 8.41 -15.94
N LEU A 165 -3.25 7.91 -17.11
CA LEU A 165 -4.53 7.22 -17.28
C LEU A 165 -4.57 5.80 -16.70
N GLY A 166 -3.47 5.33 -16.10
CA GLY A 166 -3.40 4.01 -15.45
C GLY A 166 -3.27 2.83 -16.42
N VAL A 167 -3.08 3.09 -17.72
CA VAL A 167 -2.93 2.08 -18.78
C VAL A 167 -1.47 1.80 -19.15
N GLY A 168 -0.50 2.38 -18.42
CA GLY A 168 0.93 2.15 -18.64
C GLY A 168 1.31 0.67 -18.75
N HIS A 169 0.78 -0.17 -17.85
CA HIS A 169 1.02 -1.62 -17.79
C HIS A 169 0.64 -2.37 -19.08
N ILE A 170 -0.19 -1.79 -19.95
CA ILE A 170 -0.56 -2.37 -21.26
C ILE A 170 0.55 -2.17 -22.30
N PHE A 171 1.35 -1.11 -22.14
CA PHE A 171 2.30 -0.56 -23.11
C PHE A 171 3.75 -0.53 -22.61
N ASP A 172 4.10 -1.26 -21.54
CA ASP A 172 5.47 -1.25 -20.96
C ASP A 172 6.57 -1.46 -22.00
N LYS A 173 6.35 -2.36 -22.97
CA LYS A 173 7.33 -2.66 -24.03
C LYS A 173 7.47 -1.50 -25.01
N GLU A 174 6.35 -0.96 -25.46
CA GLU A 174 6.29 0.16 -26.40
C GLU A 174 6.88 1.42 -25.77
N THR A 175 6.52 1.73 -24.53
CA THR A 175 7.08 2.85 -23.75
C THR A 175 8.58 2.71 -23.58
N LYS A 176 9.07 1.53 -23.16
CA LYS A 176 10.51 1.29 -23.01
C LYS A 176 11.25 1.44 -24.34
N GLY A 177 10.67 0.93 -25.44
CA GLY A 177 11.23 1.08 -26.78
C GLY A 177 11.36 2.55 -27.21
N ALA A 178 10.29 3.32 -27.03
CA ALA A 178 10.27 4.75 -27.34
C ALA A 178 11.30 5.54 -26.52
N LEU A 179 11.35 5.33 -25.20
CA LEU A 179 12.31 6.02 -24.33
C LEU A 179 13.77 5.64 -24.65
N ASN A 180 14.05 4.39 -25.04
CA ASN A 180 15.39 4.00 -25.48
C ASN A 180 15.82 4.76 -26.74
N ILE A 181 14.92 4.89 -27.73
CA ILE A 181 15.21 5.61 -28.98
C ILE A 181 15.51 7.09 -28.67
N ILE A 182 14.69 7.72 -27.83
CA ILE A 182 14.90 9.11 -27.41
C ILE A 182 16.25 9.23 -26.67
N TRP A 183 16.53 8.34 -25.73
CA TRP A 183 17.77 8.32 -24.96
C TRP A 183 19.03 8.15 -25.82
N GLU A 184 19.05 7.17 -26.73
CA GLU A 184 20.17 6.91 -27.63
C GLU A 184 20.38 8.03 -28.66
N GLY A 185 19.30 8.70 -29.08
CA GLY A 185 19.38 9.87 -29.94
C GLY A 185 20.07 11.06 -29.26
N HIS A 186 19.94 11.18 -27.93
CA HIS A 186 20.60 12.22 -27.13
C HIS A 186 22.08 11.93 -26.88
N ASP A 187 22.42 10.69 -26.49
CA ASP A 187 23.81 10.31 -26.14
C ASP A 187 24.80 10.49 -27.30
N LYS A 188 24.32 10.41 -28.55
CA LYS A 188 25.16 10.61 -29.75
C LYS A 188 25.46 12.08 -30.07
N ASN A 189 24.69 13.02 -29.55
CA ASN A 189 24.82 14.44 -29.91
C ASN A 189 25.52 15.29 -28.84
N ASP A 190 25.63 14.84 -27.59
CA ASP A 190 26.26 15.62 -26.52
C ASP A 190 27.18 14.80 -25.60
N ASN A 191 28.49 15.04 -25.69
CA ASN A 191 29.51 14.61 -24.71
C ASN A 191 29.34 15.25 -23.31
N LYS A 192 28.14 15.76 -22.97
CA LYS A 192 27.84 16.54 -21.76
C LYS A 192 26.58 16.09 -21.02
N GLY A 193 26.07 14.88 -21.24
CA GLY A 193 24.96 14.32 -20.45
C GLY A 193 23.69 15.20 -20.43
N GLY A 194 23.52 16.03 -21.47
CA GLY A 194 22.47 17.03 -21.60
C GLY A 194 21.33 16.53 -22.50
N LEU A 195 20.09 16.82 -22.10
CA LEU A 195 18.95 16.80 -23.03
C LEU A 195 19.10 18.02 -23.94
N GLY A 196 19.16 17.79 -25.26
CA GLY A 196 19.65 18.77 -26.24
C GLY A 196 19.17 20.22 -26.04
N ASP A 197 20.04 21.17 -26.40
CA ASP A 197 19.86 22.61 -26.16
C ASP A 197 18.56 23.22 -26.70
N ASN A 198 17.85 22.51 -27.59
CA ASN A 198 16.60 22.96 -28.21
C ASN A 198 15.33 22.75 -27.36
N TYR A 199 15.38 22.00 -26.26
CA TYR A 199 14.18 21.81 -25.43
C TYR A 199 13.95 22.96 -24.46
N ASP A 200 12.70 23.43 -24.44
CA ASP A 200 12.19 24.35 -23.41
C ASP A 200 12.11 23.68 -22.03
N LEU A 201 11.64 24.44 -21.04
CA LEU A 201 11.56 23.95 -19.67
C LEU A 201 10.58 22.78 -19.53
N TYR A 202 9.44 22.86 -20.20
CA TYR A 202 8.42 21.82 -20.19
C TYR A 202 8.97 20.50 -20.75
N ALA A 203 9.50 20.52 -21.96
CA ALA A 203 10.05 19.34 -22.63
C ALA A 203 11.24 18.76 -21.86
N THR A 204 12.15 19.60 -21.36
CA THR A 204 13.30 19.13 -20.57
C THR A 204 12.84 18.46 -19.27
N SER A 205 11.87 19.05 -18.57
CA SER A 205 11.36 18.51 -17.30
C SER A 205 10.58 17.21 -17.49
N LEU A 206 9.73 17.15 -18.53
CA LEU A 206 8.96 15.97 -18.88
C LEU A 206 9.88 14.79 -19.24
N LEU A 207 10.86 15.05 -20.11
CA LEU A 207 11.82 14.04 -20.54
C LEU A 207 12.68 13.55 -19.37
N PHE A 208 13.20 14.47 -18.55
CA PHE A 208 13.96 14.12 -17.34
C PHE A 208 13.17 13.22 -16.41
N ARG A 209 11.90 13.58 -16.15
CA ARG A 209 11.02 12.81 -15.27
C ARG A 209 10.77 11.42 -15.83
N LEU A 210 10.29 11.31 -17.08
CA LEU A 210 9.96 10.02 -17.69
C LEU A 210 11.18 9.10 -17.77
N LEU A 211 12.35 9.62 -18.14
CA LEU A 211 13.59 8.84 -18.15
C LEU A 211 13.96 8.34 -16.74
N ARG A 212 13.94 9.20 -15.72
CA ARG A 212 14.25 8.75 -14.35
C ARG A 212 13.22 7.75 -13.80
N GLU A 213 11.94 7.96 -14.06
CA GLU A 213 10.86 7.01 -13.69
C GLU A 213 11.08 5.63 -14.33
N HIS A 214 11.75 5.56 -15.48
CA HIS A 214 12.06 4.32 -16.20
C HIS A 214 13.48 3.79 -15.94
N GLY A 215 14.19 4.36 -14.96
CA GLY A 215 15.49 3.88 -14.49
C GLY A 215 16.69 4.35 -15.31
N TYR A 216 16.54 5.35 -16.18
CA TYR A 216 17.67 5.97 -16.86
C TYR A 216 18.37 6.97 -15.94
N HIS A 217 19.70 7.01 -16.03
CA HIS A 217 20.52 7.94 -15.27
C HIS A 217 20.65 9.28 -16.01
N VAL A 218 19.79 10.25 -15.66
CA VAL A 218 19.84 11.62 -16.20
C VAL A 218 20.42 12.56 -15.15
N SER A 219 21.45 13.37 -15.47
CA SER A 219 22.02 14.33 -14.52
C SER A 219 21.04 15.48 -14.23
N GLN A 220 21.02 16.02 -13.00
CA GLN A 220 20.34 17.28 -12.68
C GLN A 220 20.85 18.46 -13.52
N ASP A 221 22.07 18.37 -14.05
CA ASP A 221 22.74 19.44 -14.80
C ASP A 221 22.02 19.86 -16.08
N VAL A 222 21.08 19.03 -16.57
CA VAL A 222 20.19 19.39 -17.68
C VAL A 222 19.39 20.67 -17.40
N PHE A 223 19.20 21.04 -16.13
CA PHE A 223 18.49 22.25 -15.72
C PHE A 223 19.39 23.48 -15.59
N ASN A 224 20.72 23.35 -15.71
CA ASN A 224 21.63 24.49 -15.59
C ASN A 224 21.40 25.55 -16.68
N LYS A 225 20.93 25.15 -17.87
CA LYS A 225 20.57 26.06 -18.97
C LYS A 225 19.40 27.00 -18.62
N PHE A 226 18.64 26.69 -17.58
CA PHE A 226 17.56 27.53 -17.07
C PHE A 226 17.96 28.37 -15.85
N LYS A 227 19.26 28.48 -15.53
CA LYS A 227 19.77 29.36 -14.47
C LYS A 227 20.29 30.67 -15.04
N HIS A 228 20.12 31.77 -14.29
CA HIS A 228 20.81 33.03 -14.53
C HIS A 228 22.31 32.90 -14.21
N GLU A 229 23.16 33.75 -14.81
CA GLU A 229 24.61 33.79 -14.53
C GLU A 229 24.94 34.07 -13.06
N GLY A 230 24.05 34.76 -12.34
CA GLY A 230 24.15 35.03 -10.89
C GLY A 230 23.54 33.96 -9.98
N GLY A 231 23.03 32.85 -10.54
CA GLY A 231 22.24 31.84 -9.83
C GLY A 231 20.74 32.14 -9.80
N GLY A 232 19.93 31.12 -9.49
CA GLY A 232 18.46 31.18 -9.56
C GLY A 232 17.90 30.88 -10.96
N LEU A 233 16.66 30.37 -11.03
CA LEU A 233 15.99 30.06 -12.30
C LEU A 233 15.66 31.34 -13.09
N ILE A 234 15.78 31.27 -14.42
CA ILE A 234 15.52 32.39 -15.33
C ILE A 234 14.06 32.83 -15.18
N THR A 235 13.82 34.11 -14.89
CA THR A 235 12.51 34.68 -14.53
C THR A 235 11.50 34.73 -15.68
N SER A 236 11.94 34.63 -16.95
CA SER A 236 11.06 34.49 -18.11
C SER A 236 10.31 33.14 -18.15
N VAL A 237 10.66 32.21 -17.26
CA VAL A 237 9.91 30.96 -17.00
C VAL A 237 8.53 31.23 -16.34
N GLY A 238 8.33 32.42 -15.75
CA GLY A 238 7.08 32.81 -15.10
C GLY A 238 5.86 32.96 -16.03
N GLU A 239 6.01 32.84 -17.34
CA GLU A 239 4.89 32.80 -18.30
C GLU A 239 4.50 31.36 -18.66
N ASP A 240 5.42 30.40 -18.51
CA ASP A 240 5.20 28.98 -18.80
C ASP A 240 4.83 28.19 -17.53
N ILE A 241 3.55 28.29 -17.15
CA ILE A 241 3.01 27.58 -15.99
C ILE A 241 3.17 26.05 -16.14
N ASN A 242 3.06 25.53 -17.36
CA ASN A 242 3.19 24.09 -17.64
C ASN A 242 4.63 23.62 -17.46
N GLY A 243 5.62 24.41 -17.88
CA GLY A 243 7.03 24.15 -17.64
C GLY A 243 7.38 24.20 -16.17
N ILE A 244 6.88 25.18 -15.41
CA ILE A 244 7.08 25.27 -13.96
C ILE A 244 6.46 24.07 -13.25
N LEU A 245 5.24 23.69 -13.60
CA LEU A 245 4.57 22.51 -13.04
C LEU A 245 5.35 21.23 -13.37
N SER A 246 5.83 21.08 -14.60
CA SER A 246 6.61 19.91 -15.00
C SER A 246 7.96 19.86 -14.28
N LEU A 247 8.61 20.99 -14.06
CA LEU A 247 9.84 21.08 -13.26
C LEU A 247 9.56 20.75 -11.79
N TYR A 248 8.44 21.21 -11.24
CA TYR A 248 8.00 20.85 -9.88
C TYR A 248 7.89 19.32 -9.75
N GLU A 249 7.19 18.66 -10.68
CA GLU A 249 7.04 17.20 -10.66
C GLU A 249 8.40 16.49 -10.83
N ALA A 250 9.20 16.90 -11.82
CA ALA A 250 10.54 16.35 -12.05
C ALA A 250 11.46 16.48 -10.84
N SER A 251 11.39 17.59 -10.11
CA SER A 251 12.23 17.84 -8.93
C SER A 251 12.00 16.85 -7.80
N HIS A 252 10.88 16.11 -7.79
CA HIS A 252 10.59 15.08 -6.79
C HIS A 252 11.35 13.76 -7.02
N LEU A 253 12.02 13.61 -8.16
CA LEU A 253 12.93 12.49 -8.46
C LEU A 253 14.39 12.75 -8.07
N ALA A 254 14.63 13.73 -7.20
CA ALA A 254 15.97 14.06 -6.72
C ALA A 254 16.58 12.94 -5.86
N HIS A 255 17.83 12.60 -6.14
CA HIS A 255 18.67 11.75 -5.32
C HIS A 255 19.40 12.55 -4.24
N GLN A 256 19.97 11.84 -3.26
CA GLN A 256 20.82 12.47 -2.25
C GLN A 256 22.03 13.16 -2.89
N GLY A 257 22.25 14.43 -2.53
CA GLY A 257 23.33 15.26 -3.09
C GLY A 257 22.92 16.13 -4.28
N GLU A 258 21.70 15.97 -4.80
CA GLU A 258 21.20 16.77 -5.92
C GLU A 258 20.59 18.11 -5.46
N THR A 259 21.46 19.05 -5.10
CA THR A 259 21.06 20.36 -4.58
C THR A 259 20.30 21.20 -5.59
N LEU A 260 20.58 21.07 -6.89
CA LEU A 260 19.90 21.84 -7.94
C LEU A 260 18.40 21.49 -7.98
N LEU A 261 18.06 20.21 -7.91
CA LEU A 261 16.65 19.79 -7.92
C LEU A 261 15.92 20.26 -6.65
N LEU A 262 16.61 20.34 -5.51
CA LEU A 262 16.03 20.89 -4.28
C LEU A 262 15.77 22.41 -4.41
N GLU A 263 16.68 23.15 -5.04
CA GLU A 263 16.47 24.57 -5.39
C GLU A 263 15.27 24.72 -6.34
N CYS A 264 15.20 23.90 -7.40
CA CYS A 264 14.08 23.88 -8.35
C CYS A 264 12.74 23.58 -7.63
N ARG A 265 12.71 22.60 -6.73
CA ARG A 265 11.51 22.26 -5.94
C ARG A 265 11.02 23.43 -5.11
N THR A 266 11.95 24.11 -4.42
CA THR A 266 11.64 25.25 -3.55
C THR A 266 11.10 26.42 -4.35
N PHE A 267 11.77 26.76 -5.47
CA PHE A 267 11.35 27.82 -6.37
C PHE A 267 9.97 27.55 -6.96
N THR A 268 9.79 26.40 -7.61
CA THR A 268 8.54 26.04 -8.28
C THR A 268 7.39 25.92 -7.30
N SER A 269 7.58 25.32 -6.11
CA SER A 269 6.54 25.25 -5.09
C SER A 269 6.07 26.64 -4.63
N THR A 270 7.01 27.58 -4.46
CA THR A 270 6.71 28.95 -4.04
C THR A 270 5.93 29.68 -5.12
N TYR A 271 6.39 29.59 -6.36
CA TYR A 271 5.73 30.21 -7.51
C TYR A 271 4.31 29.66 -7.72
N LEU A 272 4.15 28.33 -7.76
CA LEU A 272 2.85 27.70 -8.01
C LEU A 272 1.82 28.04 -6.93
N LYS A 273 2.24 28.18 -5.67
CA LYS A 273 1.38 28.64 -4.58
C LYS A 273 0.92 30.09 -4.78
N ALA A 274 1.81 30.96 -5.28
CA ALA A 274 1.50 32.37 -5.48
C ALA A 274 0.50 32.60 -6.63
N ILE A 275 0.57 31.80 -7.70
CA ILE A 275 -0.29 31.98 -8.88
C ILE A 275 -1.59 31.17 -8.85
N LYS A 276 -1.74 30.23 -7.90
CA LYS A 276 -2.89 29.30 -7.84
C LYS A 276 -4.24 30.03 -7.81
N GLU A 277 -4.32 31.17 -7.14
CA GLU A 277 -5.55 31.96 -7.02
C GLU A 277 -5.81 32.88 -8.22
N SER A 278 -4.83 33.08 -9.11
CA SER A 278 -4.91 33.99 -10.26
C SER A 278 -5.12 33.29 -11.61
N VAL A 279 -5.18 31.96 -11.64
CA VAL A 279 -5.42 31.16 -12.86
C VAL A 279 -6.87 30.69 -12.96
N ASP A 280 -7.27 30.14 -14.11
CA ASP A 280 -8.59 29.54 -14.27
C ASP A 280 -8.79 28.34 -13.33
N ILE A 281 -10.05 27.98 -13.08
CA ILE A 281 -10.43 26.95 -12.10
C ILE A 281 -9.84 25.56 -12.42
N ILE A 282 -9.69 25.21 -13.70
CA ILE A 282 -9.18 23.90 -14.11
C ILE A 282 -7.68 23.84 -13.81
N LEU A 283 -6.94 24.89 -14.18
CA LEU A 283 -5.52 25.00 -13.88
C LEU A 283 -5.27 25.11 -12.37
N ALA A 284 -6.06 25.89 -11.63
CA ALA A 284 -5.97 25.99 -10.17
C ALA A 284 -6.14 24.62 -9.49
N ASN A 285 -7.04 23.77 -10.00
CA ASN A 285 -7.23 22.41 -9.53
C ASN A 285 -6.03 21.52 -9.84
N LYS A 286 -5.45 21.61 -11.06
CA LYS A 286 -4.21 20.89 -11.42
C LYS A 286 -3.04 21.29 -10.51
N LEU A 287 -2.87 22.59 -10.28
CA LEU A 287 -1.83 23.12 -9.38
C LEU A 287 -2.05 22.69 -7.93
N GLY A 288 -3.30 22.75 -7.45
CA GLY A 288 -3.67 22.29 -6.11
C GLY A 288 -3.36 20.81 -5.92
N HIS A 289 -3.75 19.98 -6.89
CA HIS A 289 -3.46 18.55 -6.87
C HIS A 289 -1.96 18.30 -6.78
N ALA A 290 -1.14 18.87 -7.67
CA ALA A 290 0.32 18.69 -7.60
C ALA A 290 0.93 19.15 -6.26
N LEU A 291 0.49 20.31 -5.74
CA LEU A 291 1.00 20.86 -4.48
C LEU A 291 0.59 20.08 -3.21
N ASP A 292 -0.54 19.38 -3.24
CA ASP A 292 -0.98 18.53 -2.13
C ASP A 292 -0.12 17.27 -2.01
N LEU A 293 0.18 16.64 -3.15
CA LEU A 293 1.09 15.51 -3.26
C LEU A 293 1.65 15.46 -4.69
N PRO A 294 2.97 15.43 -4.90
CA PRO A 294 3.56 15.35 -6.23
C PRO A 294 3.24 14.00 -6.87
N MET A 295 3.17 13.96 -8.20
CA MET A 295 2.81 12.78 -8.98
C MET A 295 3.67 11.56 -8.64
N HIS A 296 4.97 11.76 -8.44
CA HIS A 296 5.91 10.68 -8.10
C HIS A 296 5.57 9.96 -6.77
N TRP A 297 4.76 10.57 -5.90
CA TRP A 297 4.36 9.99 -4.61
C TRP A 297 2.91 9.48 -4.59
N ARG A 298 2.20 9.57 -5.72
CA ARG A 298 0.81 9.15 -5.85
C ARG A 298 0.69 7.69 -6.24
N THR A 299 -0.36 7.03 -5.76
CA THR A 299 -0.73 5.71 -6.25
C THR A 299 -1.40 5.83 -7.61
N GLN A 300 -0.92 5.05 -8.58
CA GLN A 300 -1.31 5.19 -9.98
C GLN A 300 -2.82 5.03 -10.21
N ARG A 301 -3.51 4.17 -9.44
CA ARG A 301 -4.96 3.98 -9.60
C ARG A 301 -5.80 5.15 -9.13
N LEU A 302 -5.39 5.82 -8.05
CA LEU A 302 -6.09 7.03 -7.59
C LEU A 302 -5.80 8.20 -8.52
N GLU A 303 -4.56 8.31 -9.01
CA GLU A 303 -4.20 9.29 -10.02
C GLU A 303 -4.99 9.08 -11.30
N ALA A 304 -5.12 7.84 -11.79
CA ALA A 304 -5.90 7.53 -12.99
C ALA A 304 -7.37 7.94 -12.87
N LEU A 305 -8.00 7.69 -11.71
CA LEU A 305 -9.38 8.10 -11.47
C LEU A 305 -9.55 9.63 -11.54
N TRP A 306 -8.61 10.37 -10.95
CA TRP A 306 -8.61 11.83 -11.00
C TRP A 306 -8.34 12.33 -12.42
N TYR A 307 -7.30 11.81 -13.07
CA TYR A 307 -6.84 12.26 -14.37
C TYR A 307 -7.79 11.91 -15.51
N LEU A 308 -8.56 10.82 -15.43
CA LEU A 308 -9.62 10.51 -16.39
C LEU A 308 -10.60 11.67 -16.58
N ASN A 309 -11.03 12.30 -15.48
CA ASN A 309 -11.96 13.44 -15.53
C ASN A 309 -11.31 14.69 -16.13
N ILE A 310 -10.01 14.87 -15.93
CA ILE A 310 -9.24 15.99 -16.48
C ILE A 310 -9.03 15.77 -17.98
N TYR A 311 -8.52 14.60 -18.36
CA TYR A 311 -8.15 14.23 -19.72
C TYR A 311 -9.33 14.28 -20.69
N GLU A 312 -10.53 13.91 -20.24
CA GLU A 312 -11.75 13.99 -21.03
C GLU A 312 -12.07 15.42 -21.52
N ASN A 313 -11.59 16.44 -20.80
CA ASN A 313 -11.83 17.85 -21.10
C ASN A 313 -10.61 18.56 -21.72
N GLU A 314 -9.51 17.85 -22.00
CA GLU A 314 -8.33 18.45 -22.63
C GLU A 314 -8.54 18.63 -24.15
N GLU A 315 -8.07 19.75 -24.71
CA GLU A 315 -8.27 20.09 -26.13
C GLU A 315 -7.66 19.05 -27.09
N ASN A 316 -6.55 18.43 -26.67
CA ASN A 316 -5.81 17.42 -27.44
C ASN A 316 -6.07 15.98 -26.95
N MET A 317 -7.23 15.76 -26.31
CA MET A 317 -7.68 14.44 -25.89
C MET A 317 -7.77 13.47 -27.08
N ASN A 318 -7.21 12.27 -26.91
CA ASN A 318 -7.30 11.19 -27.88
C ASN A 318 -8.48 10.27 -27.50
N PRO A 319 -9.57 10.22 -28.29
CA PRO A 319 -10.78 9.48 -27.93
C PRO A 319 -10.53 7.97 -27.83
N THR A 320 -9.60 7.44 -28.61
CA THR A 320 -9.23 6.02 -28.57
C THR A 320 -8.53 5.68 -27.26
N LEU A 321 -7.59 6.54 -26.83
CA LEU A 321 -6.90 6.38 -25.56
C LEU A 321 -7.84 6.55 -24.36
N LEU A 322 -8.73 7.56 -24.40
CA LEU A 322 -9.72 7.77 -23.35
C LEU A 322 -10.68 6.58 -23.21
N GLU A 323 -11.17 6.03 -24.34
CA GLU A 323 -12.04 4.85 -24.32
C GLU A 323 -11.29 3.63 -23.76
N LEU A 324 -10.05 3.41 -24.19
CA LEU A 324 -9.22 2.33 -23.65
C LEU A 324 -9.04 2.47 -22.14
N ALA A 325 -8.73 3.68 -21.66
CA ALA A 325 -8.50 3.95 -20.25
C ALA A 325 -9.76 3.70 -19.41
N LYS A 326 -10.93 4.17 -19.84
CA LYS A 326 -12.21 3.90 -19.15
C LYS A 326 -12.53 2.42 -19.13
N LEU A 327 -12.37 1.74 -20.26
CA LEU A 327 -12.65 0.32 -20.40
C LEU A 327 -11.73 -0.53 -19.52
N ASP A 328 -10.42 -0.29 -19.61
CA ASP A 328 -9.42 -0.98 -18.80
C ASP A 328 -9.62 -0.72 -17.30
N PHE A 329 -9.92 0.53 -16.92
CA PHE A 329 -10.19 0.87 -15.52
C PHE A 329 -11.28 -0.01 -14.92
N ASN A 330 -12.38 -0.21 -15.65
CA ASN A 330 -13.52 -1.01 -15.22
C ASN A 330 -13.23 -2.52 -15.26
N MET A 331 -12.50 -3.01 -16.27
CA MET A 331 -12.06 -4.42 -16.34
C MET A 331 -11.12 -4.77 -15.17
N VAL A 332 -10.16 -3.89 -14.87
CA VAL A 332 -9.24 -4.04 -13.74
C VAL A 332 -9.99 -3.96 -12.41
N GLN A 333 -10.95 -3.03 -12.27
CA GLN A 333 -11.82 -2.95 -11.08
C GLN A 333 -12.64 -4.24 -10.89
N ALA A 334 -13.16 -4.84 -11.97
CA ALA A 334 -13.86 -6.13 -11.90
C ALA A 334 -12.96 -7.26 -11.38
N THR A 335 -11.67 -7.24 -11.74
CA THR A 335 -10.66 -8.16 -11.19
C THR A 335 -10.45 -7.90 -9.70
N HIS A 336 -10.31 -6.63 -9.30
CA HIS A 336 -10.15 -6.24 -7.89
C HIS A 336 -11.33 -6.65 -7.02
N GLN A 337 -12.56 -6.54 -7.50
CA GLN A 337 -13.75 -7.00 -6.78
C GLN A 337 -13.72 -8.52 -6.56
N ARG A 338 -13.28 -9.30 -7.55
CA ARG A 338 -13.12 -10.76 -7.41
C ARG A 338 -12.04 -11.11 -6.40
N ASP A 339 -10.90 -10.42 -6.45
CA ASP A 339 -9.79 -10.61 -5.52
C ASP A 339 -10.21 -10.22 -4.08
N LEU A 340 -10.94 -9.10 -3.91
CA LEU A 340 -11.49 -8.64 -2.63
C LEU A 340 -12.47 -9.66 -2.03
N ARG A 341 -13.35 -10.25 -2.85
CA ARG A 341 -14.24 -11.34 -2.37
C ARG A 341 -13.44 -12.50 -1.80
N THR A 342 -12.33 -12.86 -2.45
CA THR A 342 -11.44 -13.93 -1.98
C THR A 342 -10.81 -13.58 -0.62
N ALA A 343 -10.27 -12.37 -0.49
CA ALA A 343 -9.71 -11.88 0.78
C ALA A 343 -10.78 -11.81 1.89
N SER A 344 -11.98 -11.33 1.58
CA SER A 344 -13.09 -11.22 2.52
C SER A 344 -13.60 -12.60 2.96
N SER A 345 -13.72 -13.58 2.05
CA SER A 345 -14.08 -14.96 2.39
C SER A 345 -13.05 -15.62 3.29
N TRP A 346 -11.76 -15.42 3.02
CA TRP A 346 -10.70 -15.88 3.92
C TRP A 346 -10.85 -15.27 5.31
N TRP A 347 -11.00 -13.94 5.42
CA TRP A 347 -11.11 -13.27 6.71
C TRP A 347 -12.33 -13.74 7.52
N SER A 348 -13.48 -13.83 6.85
CA SER A 348 -14.73 -14.36 7.41
C SER A 348 -14.54 -15.80 7.92
N SER A 349 -13.87 -16.67 7.15
CA SER A 349 -13.64 -18.07 7.50
C SER A 349 -12.77 -18.27 8.75
N LEU A 350 -11.86 -17.34 9.05
CA LEU A 350 -11.06 -17.38 10.27
C LEU A 350 -11.88 -17.07 11.53
N GLY A 351 -12.98 -16.31 11.38
CA GLY A 351 -13.82 -15.86 12.49
C GLY A 351 -13.11 -14.93 13.49
N LEU A 352 -11.92 -14.42 13.15
CA LEU A 352 -11.11 -13.58 14.02
C LEU A 352 -11.78 -12.24 14.33
N GLY A 353 -12.44 -11.60 13.35
CA GLY A 353 -13.12 -10.32 13.57
C GLY A 353 -14.19 -10.37 14.66
N GLY A 354 -14.90 -11.50 14.79
CA GLY A 354 -15.89 -11.71 15.86
C GLY A 354 -15.26 -12.14 17.18
N LYS A 355 -14.23 -12.99 17.15
CA LYS A 355 -13.59 -13.53 18.36
C LYS A 355 -12.62 -12.55 19.02
N LEU A 356 -12.02 -11.64 18.24
CA LEU A 356 -11.07 -10.62 18.67
C LEU A 356 -11.69 -9.22 18.51
N SER A 357 -12.83 -8.99 19.15
CA SER A 357 -13.59 -7.75 19.04
C SER A 357 -12.85 -6.49 19.53
N PHE A 358 -11.71 -6.66 20.21
CA PHE A 358 -10.83 -5.58 20.60
C PHE A 358 -9.91 -5.10 19.47
N SER A 359 -9.76 -5.88 18.40
CA SER A 359 -8.88 -5.59 17.26
C SER A 359 -9.65 -4.98 16.08
N ARG A 360 -8.92 -4.27 15.23
CA ARG A 360 -9.44 -3.65 14.00
C ARG A 360 -9.77 -4.71 12.94
N ASP A 361 -11.03 -4.74 12.52
CA ASP A 361 -11.49 -5.44 11.31
C ASP A 361 -11.46 -4.48 10.12
N ARG A 362 -10.49 -4.66 9.23
CA ARG A 362 -10.12 -3.72 8.16
C ARG A 362 -9.73 -4.43 6.87
N ILE A 363 -10.30 -5.61 6.59
CA ILE A 363 -9.86 -6.42 5.45
C ILE A 363 -9.99 -5.68 4.11
N THR A 364 -11.01 -4.83 3.96
CA THR A 364 -11.19 -4.00 2.77
C THR A 364 -10.15 -2.89 2.67
N GLU A 365 -9.83 -2.22 3.78
CA GLU A 365 -8.77 -1.21 3.82
C GLU A 365 -7.37 -1.83 3.61
N CYS A 366 -7.12 -3.02 4.16
CA CYS A 366 -5.90 -3.81 3.90
C CYS A 366 -5.80 -4.21 2.42
N PHE A 367 -6.91 -4.60 1.80
CA PHE A 367 -6.95 -4.87 0.36
C PHE A 367 -6.75 -3.60 -0.47
N PHE A 368 -7.33 -2.48 -0.05
CA PHE A 368 -7.11 -1.18 -0.69
C PHE A 368 -5.63 -0.76 -0.62
N LEU A 369 -4.95 -1.02 0.50
CA LEU A 369 -3.51 -0.81 0.61
C LEU A 369 -2.74 -1.73 -0.36
N ALA A 370 -3.13 -3.00 -0.49
CA ALA A 370 -2.52 -3.93 -1.44
C ALA A 370 -2.67 -3.45 -2.90
N LEU A 371 -3.81 -2.83 -3.26
CA LEU A 371 -4.00 -2.21 -4.58
C LEU A 371 -3.02 -1.08 -4.86
N GLY A 372 -2.62 -0.32 -3.83
CA GLY A 372 -1.62 0.74 -3.97
C GLY A 372 -0.22 0.22 -4.31
N VAL A 373 0.09 -1.01 -3.90
CA VAL A 373 1.39 -1.67 -4.17
C VAL A 373 1.39 -2.40 -5.50
N MET A 374 0.30 -3.11 -5.81
CA MET A 374 0.14 -3.90 -7.02
C MET A 374 -1.31 -3.81 -7.47
N PHE A 375 -1.59 -3.07 -8.53
CA PHE A 375 -2.95 -2.91 -9.06
C PHE A 375 -3.17 -3.70 -10.33
N GLU A 376 -2.10 -4.11 -11.01
CA GLU A 376 -2.15 -4.74 -12.31
C GLU A 376 -2.85 -6.10 -12.20
N PRO A 377 -3.68 -6.48 -13.18
CA PRO A 377 -4.58 -7.63 -13.07
C PRO A 377 -3.84 -8.97 -12.92
N GLN A 378 -2.62 -9.09 -13.46
CA GLN A 378 -1.79 -10.30 -13.35
C GLN A 378 -1.34 -10.61 -11.92
N PHE A 379 -1.36 -9.63 -11.02
CA PHE A 379 -0.90 -9.76 -9.63
C PHE A 379 -2.03 -10.12 -8.65
N GLY A 380 -3.10 -10.79 -9.11
CA GLY A 380 -4.25 -11.13 -8.26
C GLY A 380 -3.89 -11.97 -7.03
N TYR A 381 -3.10 -13.03 -7.19
CA TYR A 381 -2.64 -13.86 -6.07
C TYR A 381 -1.83 -13.06 -5.03
N PRO A 382 -0.70 -12.41 -5.37
CA PRO A 382 0.09 -11.68 -4.37
C PRO A 382 -0.68 -10.50 -3.76
N ARG A 383 -1.64 -9.90 -4.49
CA ARG A 383 -2.50 -8.84 -3.96
C ARG A 383 -3.41 -9.35 -2.83
N VAL A 384 -4.03 -10.51 -3.03
CA VAL A 384 -4.84 -11.17 -2.00
C VAL A 384 -3.97 -11.56 -0.81
N GLU A 385 -2.82 -12.19 -1.03
CA GLU A 385 -1.91 -12.58 0.05
C GLU A 385 -1.40 -11.38 0.85
N LEU A 386 -1.05 -10.26 0.20
CA LEU A 386 -0.65 -9.04 0.88
C LEU A 386 -1.78 -8.48 1.76
N ALA A 387 -3.03 -8.49 1.27
CA ALA A 387 -4.19 -8.06 2.07
C ALA A 387 -4.37 -8.93 3.33
N LYS A 388 -4.20 -10.26 3.20
CA LYS A 388 -4.24 -11.20 4.33
C LYS A 388 -3.16 -10.88 5.35
N VAL A 389 -1.92 -10.68 4.89
CA VAL A 389 -0.78 -10.32 5.73
C VAL A 389 -1.04 -9.00 6.45
N CYS A 390 -1.51 -7.96 5.76
CA CYS A 390 -1.83 -6.67 6.36
C CYS A 390 -2.92 -6.78 7.45
N GLN A 391 -3.96 -7.59 7.24
CA GLN A 391 -4.99 -7.80 8.24
C GLN A 391 -4.46 -8.57 9.47
N LEU A 392 -3.64 -9.62 9.26
CA LEU A 392 -2.99 -10.33 10.37
C LEU A 392 -2.06 -9.39 11.15
N ILE A 393 -1.24 -8.59 10.47
CA ILE A 393 -0.37 -7.58 11.09
C ILE A 393 -1.21 -6.62 11.92
N THR A 394 -2.33 -6.12 11.39
CA THR A 394 -3.23 -5.21 12.12
C THR A 394 -3.80 -5.85 13.38
N THR A 395 -4.23 -7.11 13.29
CA THR A 395 -4.74 -7.85 14.44
C THR A 395 -3.66 -8.12 15.49
N ILE A 396 -2.45 -8.48 15.06
CA ILE A 396 -1.32 -8.74 15.96
C ILE A 396 -0.84 -7.44 16.61
N ASP A 397 -0.75 -6.34 15.86
CA ASP A 397 -0.44 -5.00 16.38
C ASP A 397 -1.36 -4.66 17.56
N ASP A 398 -2.68 -4.81 17.39
CA ASP A 398 -3.68 -4.60 18.47
C ASP A 398 -3.56 -5.58 19.65
N ILE A 399 -3.04 -6.79 19.42
CA ILE A 399 -2.70 -7.71 20.51
C ILE A 399 -1.52 -7.16 21.32
N TYR A 400 -0.48 -6.63 20.67
CA TYR A 400 0.71 -6.13 21.36
C TYR A 400 0.47 -4.78 22.04
N ASP A 401 -0.09 -3.79 21.35
CA ASP A 401 -0.13 -2.40 21.82
C ASP A 401 -1.37 -2.04 22.66
N VAL A 402 -2.42 -2.86 22.60
CA VAL A 402 -3.68 -2.65 23.31
C VAL A 402 -3.95 -3.79 24.28
N PHE A 403 -4.13 -5.01 23.79
CA PHE A 403 -4.86 -6.02 24.56
C PHE A 403 -3.99 -6.93 25.45
N GLY A 404 -2.85 -7.39 24.96
CA GLY A 404 -1.99 -8.38 25.61
C GLY A 404 -1.26 -7.86 26.85
N SER A 405 -1.02 -8.72 27.83
CA SER A 405 -0.09 -8.44 28.93
C SER A 405 1.33 -8.83 28.52
N LEU A 406 2.35 -8.23 29.14
CA LEU A 406 3.75 -8.49 28.77
C LEU A 406 4.09 -9.99 28.82
N ASP A 407 3.68 -10.71 29.87
CA ASP A 407 3.91 -12.15 30.02
C ASP A 407 3.27 -12.97 28.88
N GLU A 408 2.06 -12.61 28.45
CA GLU A 408 1.40 -13.24 27.31
C GLU A 408 2.12 -12.93 25.99
N LEU A 409 2.57 -11.68 25.81
CA LEU A 409 3.29 -11.25 24.61
C LEU A 409 4.66 -11.93 24.49
N GLU A 410 5.36 -12.15 25.60
CA GLU A 410 6.59 -12.95 25.64
C GLU A 410 6.31 -14.40 25.22
N CYS A 411 5.24 -15.01 25.73
CA CYS A 411 4.85 -16.37 25.35
C CYS A 411 4.44 -16.46 23.88
N PHE A 412 3.71 -15.47 23.35
CA PHE A 412 3.32 -15.42 21.95
C PHE A 412 4.54 -15.25 21.03
N THR A 413 5.50 -14.42 21.44
CA THR A 413 6.76 -14.21 20.72
C THR A 413 7.60 -15.49 20.71
N ASP A 414 7.74 -16.19 21.84
CA ASP A 414 8.48 -17.48 21.92
C ASP A 414 7.84 -18.55 21.02
N ALA A 415 6.50 -18.61 20.97
CA ALA A 415 5.79 -19.52 20.08
C ALA A 415 6.07 -19.24 18.58
N VAL A 416 6.17 -17.96 18.20
CA VAL A 416 6.50 -17.56 16.82
C VAL A 416 7.98 -17.75 16.50
N ASP A 417 8.90 -17.44 17.42
CA ASP A 417 10.34 -17.66 17.24
C ASP A 417 10.67 -19.14 17.00
N ARG A 418 10.06 -20.02 17.80
CA ARG A 418 10.23 -21.47 17.64
C ARG A 418 9.42 -22.05 16.48
N TRP A 419 8.43 -21.32 15.99
CA TRP A 419 7.46 -21.75 14.98
C TRP A 419 6.85 -23.14 15.29
N ASP A 420 6.60 -23.42 16.57
CA ASP A 420 6.16 -24.73 17.06
C ASP A 420 4.70 -24.69 17.53
N ILE A 421 3.85 -25.39 16.78
CA ILE A 421 2.42 -25.50 17.08
C ILE A 421 2.13 -26.13 18.45
N LYS A 422 3.07 -26.91 19.01
CA LYS A 422 2.92 -27.53 20.34
C LYS A 422 2.91 -26.52 21.48
N LEU A 423 3.38 -25.29 21.24
CA LEU A 423 3.39 -24.23 22.24
C LEU A 423 2.05 -23.51 22.36
N ILE A 424 1.08 -23.84 21.50
CA ILE A 424 -0.25 -23.23 21.50
C ILE A 424 -0.99 -23.37 22.84
N ASP A 425 -0.79 -24.49 23.54
CA ASP A 425 -1.47 -24.76 24.81
C ASP A 425 -1.00 -23.83 25.94
N ARG A 426 0.13 -23.14 25.76
CA ARG A 426 0.66 -22.14 26.69
C ARG A 426 0.07 -20.75 26.46
N LEU A 427 -0.58 -20.52 25.32
CA LEU A 427 -1.14 -19.22 24.97
C LEU A 427 -2.57 -19.07 25.52
N PRO A 428 -3.00 -17.84 25.85
CA PRO A 428 -4.40 -17.58 26.14
C PRO A 428 -5.26 -17.83 24.89
N GLU A 429 -6.53 -18.19 25.09
CA GLU A 429 -7.41 -18.67 24.03
C GLU A 429 -7.50 -17.74 22.81
N TYR A 430 -7.53 -16.42 23.04
CA TYR A 430 -7.58 -15.43 21.96
C TYR A 430 -6.30 -15.41 21.09
N MET A 431 -5.13 -15.65 21.70
CA MET A 431 -3.84 -15.74 20.98
C MET A 431 -3.70 -17.07 20.24
N LYS A 432 -4.27 -18.16 20.75
CA LYS A 432 -4.21 -19.47 20.06
C LYS A 432 -4.79 -19.38 18.65
N ILE A 433 -5.95 -18.75 18.53
CA ILE A 433 -6.65 -18.61 17.25
C ILE A 433 -5.87 -17.70 16.31
N CYS A 434 -5.30 -16.60 16.83
CA CYS A 434 -4.46 -15.70 16.06
C CYS A 434 -3.17 -16.38 15.57
N PHE A 435 -2.48 -17.11 16.47
CA PHE A 435 -1.28 -17.88 16.15
C PHE A 435 -1.54 -18.93 15.07
N LEU A 436 -2.62 -19.70 15.17
CA LEU A 436 -2.98 -20.69 14.15
C LEU A 436 -3.34 -20.04 12.82
N ALA A 437 -4.03 -18.91 12.83
CA ALA A 437 -4.34 -18.18 11.61
C ALA A 437 -3.06 -17.70 10.90
N LEU A 438 -2.11 -17.15 11.65
CA LEU A 438 -0.79 -16.76 11.16
C LEU A 438 -0.02 -17.97 10.61
N TYR A 439 0.14 -19.01 11.42
CA TYR A 439 0.87 -20.23 11.08
C TYR A 439 0.31 -20.88 9.80
N ASN A 440 -1.01 -21.07 9.74
CA ASN A 440 -1.65 -21.71 8.58
C ASN A 440 -1.55 -20.83 7.33
N THR A 441 -1.76 -19.52 7.44
CA THR A 441 -1.67 -18.61 6.29
C THR A 441 -0.25 -18.60 5.73
N THR A 442 0.77 -18.46 6.59
CA THR A 442 2.18 -18.45 6.17
C THR A 442 2.62 -19.77 5.54
N ASN A 443 2.25 -20.91 6.14
CA ASN A 443 2.61 -22.21 5.57
C ASN A 443 1.85 -22.50 4.27
N GLN A 444 0.60 -22.04 4.14
CA GLN A 444 -0.16 -22.16 2.90
C GLN A 444 0.50 -21.38 1.76
N MET A 445 0.91 -20.13 2.00
CA MET A 445 1.67 -19.34 1.02
C MET A 445 2.95 -20.08 0.59
N GLY A 446 3.68 -20.64 1.55
CA GLY A 446 4.89 -21.42 1.28
C GLY A 446 4.62 -22.70 0.48
N TYR A 447 3.53 -23.41 0.77
CA TYR A 447 3.12 -24.59 0.03
C TYR A 447 2.74 -24.26 -1.42
N GLU A 448 1.99 -23.19 -1.65
CA GLU A 448 1.58 -22.79 -3.00
C GLU A 448 2.78 -22.44 -3.88
N ILE A 449 3.75 -21.69 -3.35
CA ILE A 449 4.99 -21.38 -4.06
C ILE A 449 5.87 -22.62 -4.27
N LEU A 450 5.94 -23.53 -3.28
CA LEU A 450 6.65 -24.80 -3.45
C LEU A 450 6.02 -25.66 -4.55
N LYS A 451 4.69 -25.73 -4.59
CA LYS A 451 3.92 -26.49 -5.59
C LYS A 451 4.12 -25.92 -7.00
N ASP A 452 4.07 -24.59 -7.15
CA ASP A 452 4.07 -23.94 -8.47
C ASP A 452 5.50 -23.69 -9.00
N GLN A 453 6.47 -23.44 -8.12
CA GLN A 453 7.83 -23.03 -8.50
C GLN A 453 8.93 -24.00 -8.01
N GLY A 454 8.60 -24.98 -7.17
CA GLY A 454 9.57 -25.91 -6.60
C GLY A 454 10.47 -25.29 -5.51
N ILE A 455 10.14 -24.09 -5.02
CA ILE A 455 10.95 -23.34 -4.06
C ILE A 455 10.27 -23.32 -2.70
N ASN A 456 10.96 -23.81 -1.67
CA ASN A 456 10.48 -23.70 -0.29
C ASN A 456 10.79 -22.30 0.27
N ILE A 457 9.77 -21.45 0.36
CA ILE A 457 9.92 -20.09 0.90
C ILE A 457 9.55 -19.94 2.39
N ILE A 458 9.08 -21.02 3.04
CA ILE A 458 8.62 -20.98 4.44
C ILE A 458 9.69 -20.40 5.39
N PRO A 459 10.99 -20.79 5.30
CA PRO A 459 12.01 -20.23 6.19
C PRO A 459 12.17 -18.71 6.07
N TYR A 460 11.96 -18.15 4.87
CA TYR A 460 12.04 -16.70 4.64
C TYR A 460 10.82 -15.98 5.20
N LEU A 461 9.64 -16.55 5.03
CA LEU A 461 8.41 -16.01 5.61
C LEU A 461 8.46 -16.04 7.14
N GLN A 462 8.92 -17.14 7.74
CA GLN A 462 9.16 -17.25 9.19
C GLN A 462 10.08 -16.15 9.70
N LYS A 463 11.21 -15.92 9.01
CA LYS A 463 12.15 -14.86 9.36
C LYS A 463 11.51 -13.48 9.29
N ALA A 464 10.70 -13.21 8.26
CA ALA A 464 10.00 -11.94 8.11
C ALA A 464 8.96 -11.72 9.22
N VAL A 465 8.17 -12.75 9.54
CA VAL A 465 7.19 -12.72 10.63
C VAL A 465 7.89 -12.51 11.97
N LEU A 466 8.95 -13.26 12.26
CA LEU A 466 9.72 -13.14 13.49
C LEU A 466 10.30 -11.73 13.67
N HIS A 467 10.86 -11.16 12.61
CA HIS A 467 11.37 -9.79 12.65
C HIS A 467 10.27 -8.78 13.00
N GLN A 468 9.06 -8.93 12.45
CA GLN A 468 7.91 -8.09 12.79
C GLN A 468 7.50 -8.24 14.26
N PHE A 469 7.49 -9.47 14.79
CA PHE A 469 7.16 -9.74 16.19
C PHE A 469 8.18 -9.11 17.16
N PHE A 470 9.48 -9.16 16.85
CA PHE A 470 10.48 -8.48 17.66
C PHE A 470 10.31 -6.96 17.66
N GLN A 471 9.89 -6.37 16.54
CA GLN A 471 9.57 -4.94 16.50
C GLN A 471 8.38 -4.59 17.40
N PHE A 472 7.30 -5.39 17.36
CA PHE A 472 6.15 -5.20 18.26
C PHE A 472 6.56 -5.29 19.73
N LEU A 473 7.32 -6.33 20.10
CA LEU A 473 7.75 -6.52 21.49
C LEU A 473 8.71 -5.42 21.97
N ALA A 474 9.62 -4.97 21.11
CA ALA A 474 10.55 -3.88 21.43
C ALA A 474 9.80 -2.57 21.69
N ASN A 475 8.79 -2.25 20.87
CA ASN A 475 7.96 -1.05 21.04
C ASN A 475 7.23 -1.06 22.39
N GLU A 476 6.65 -2.19 22.81
CA GLU A 476 6.00 -2.29 24.12
C GLU A 476 7.00 -2.28 25.29
N SER A 477 8.16 -2.95 25.15
CA SER A 477 9.18 -3.02 26.20
C SER A 477 9.77 -1.65 26.55
N VAL A 478 9.89 -0.75 25.56
CA VAL A 478 10.31 0.65 25.77
C VAL A 478 9.24 1.46 26.52
N LEU A 479 7.96 1.13 26.35
CA LEU A 479 6.85 1.83 26.99
C LEU A 479 6.62 1.41 28.45
N VAL A 480 7.06 0.21 28.83
CA VAL A 480 6.91 -0.34 30.19
C VAL A 480 8.12 -0.04 31.08
N ALA A 481 9.24 0.44 30.53
CA ALA A 481 10.38 0.89 31.33
C ALA A 481 9.98 2.06 32.24
N PRO A 482 10.21 2.00 33.57
CA PRO A 482 9.98 3.14 34.43
C PRO A 482 10.84 4.30 33.94
N LYS A 483 10.21 5.44 33.63
CA LYS A 483 10.95 6.68 33.39
C LYS A 483 11.79 6.98 34.65
N PRO A 484 13.06 7.40 34.47
CA PRO A 484 13.97 7.66 35.58
C PRO A 484 13.42 8.72 36.55
#